data_AF-A0A8T5AQ51-F1
#
_entry.id   AF-A0A8T5AQ51-F1
#
_cell.length_a   1.000
_cell.length_b   1.000
_cell.length_c   1.000
_cell.angle_alpha   90.00
_cell.angle_beta   90.00
_cell.angle_gamma   90.00
#
_symmetry.space_group_name_H-M   'P 1'
#
loop_
_entity.id
_entity.type
_entity.pdbx_description
1 polymer ?
#
loop_
_entity_poly.entity_id
_entity_poly.type
_entity_poly.pdbx_seq_one_letter_code
_entity_poly.pdbx_strand_id
1 'polypeptide(L)' 'MTSENDFGVKRPCPCAQEAIDALKAVQPIKEGMLKEVKCKSCGKTFLTNFDVEYCYDCRRNMKNENRHEI' A
#
# COMPACT_ATOMS: atom_id res chain seq x y z
N MET A 1 13.38 -6.96 -30.74
CA MET A 1 13.96 -7.17 -29.40
C MET A 1 13.26 -6.24 -28.43
N THR A 2 12.14 -6.67 -27.88
CA THR A 2 11.47 -5.98 -26.77
C THR A 2 11.31 -7.02 -25.68
N SER A 3 12.23 -6.97 -24.72
CA SER A 3 12.24 -7.80 -23.53
C SER A 3 11.08 -7.40 -22.65
N GLU A 4 9.98 -8.13 -22.73
CA GLU A 4 8.87 -8.00 -21.79
C GLU A 4 9.24 -8.77 -20.53
N ASN A 5 9.52 -8.04 -19.45
CA ASN A 5 9.70 -8.59 -18.11
C ASN A 5 8.36 -9.16 -17.63
N ASP A 6 8.10 -10.43 -17.96
CA ASP A 6 7.00 -11.23 -17.45
C ASP A 6 7.29 -11.60 -15.98
N PHE A 7 6.96 -10.69 -15.06
CA PHE A 7 6.76 -11.05 -13.66
C PHE A 7 5.58 -12.02 -13.59
N GLY A 8 5.88 -13.31 -13.73
CA GLY A 8 4.93 -14.40 -13.88
C GLY A 8 3.77 -14.32 -12.89
N VAL A 9 2.65 -13.78 -13.36
CA VAL A 9 1.36 -13.86 -12.68
C VAL A 9 0.95 -15.32 -12.75
N LYS A 10 1.23 -16.09 -11.69
CA LYS A 10 0.75 -17.47 -11.56
C LYS A 10 -0.78 -17.44 -11.73
N ARG A 11 -1.26 -17.93 -12.87
CA ARG A 11 -2.69 -18.07 -13.13
C ARG A 11 -3.30 -18.85 -11.97
N PRO A 12 -4.29 -18.29 -11.26
CA PRO A 12 -4.88 -18.98 -10.13
C PRO A 12 -5.53 -20.28 -10.59
N CYS A 13 -5.46 -21.31 -9.75
CA CYS A 13 -6.13 -22.57 -10.02
C CYS A 13 -7.65 -22.33 -10.17
N PRO A 14 -8.33 -23.02 -11.10
CA PRO A 14 -9.76 -22.80 -11.38
C PRO A 14 -10.65 -23.07 -10.15
N CYS A 15 -10.24 -23.95 -9.23
CA CYS A 15 -10.93 -24.19 -7.96
C CYS A 15 -10.86 -23.04 -6.95
N ALA A 16 -9.93 -22.10 -7.13
CA ALA A 16 -9.77 -20.94 -6.27
C ALA A 16 -10.49 -19.70 -6.82
N GLN A 17 -11.14 -19.79 -7.97
CA GLN A 17 -11.71 -18.64 -8.67
C GLN A 17 -12.81 -17.96 -7.85
N GLU A 18 -13.67 -18.72 -7.18
CA GLU A 18 -14.73 -18.20 -6.32
C GLU A 18 -14.17 -17.47 -5.08
N ALA A 19 -13.09 -17.99 -4.48
CA ALA A 19 -12.43 -17.35 -3.35
C ALA A 19 -11.77 -16.03 -3.76
N ILE A 20 -11.18 -15.96 -4.95
CA ILE A 20 -10.55 -14.75 -5.49
C ILE A 20 -11.60 -13.67 -5.79
N ASP A 21 -12.75 -14.06 -6.34
CA ASP A 21 -13.85 -13.15 -6.63
C ASP A 21 -14.45 -12.56 -5.33
N ALA A 22 -14.66 -13.41 -4.31
CA ALA A 22 -15.10 -12.97 -3.00
C ALA A 22 -14.11 -11.98 -2.35
N LEU A 23 -12.79 -12.22 -2.46
CA LEU A 23 -11.76 -11.31 -1.95
C LEU A 23 -11.76 -9.95 -2.67
N LYS A 24 -12.04 -9.92 -3.98
CA LYS A 24 -12.20 -8.67 -4.74
C LYS A 24 -13.45 -7.90 -4.33
N ALA A 25 -14.54 -8.60 -4.01
CA ALA A 25 -15.79 -7.97 -3.59
C ALA A 25 -15.72 -7.35 -2.17
N VAL A 26 -14.83 -7.85 -1.30
CA VAL A 26 -14.74 -7.42 0.11
C VAL A 26 -14.15 -6.02 0.28
N GLN A 27 -13.25 -5.55 -0.61
CA GLN A 27 -12.74 -4.18 -0.54
C GLN A 27 -12.43 -3.62 -1.94
N PRO A 28 -13.40 -3.01 -2.63
CA PRO A 28 -13.06 -2.03 -3.63
C PRO A 28 -12.44 -0.86 -2.85
N ILE A 29 -11.11 -0.79 -2.81
CA ILE A 29 -10.42 0.45 -2.49
C ILE A 29 -10.90 1.42 -3.56
N LYS A 30 -11.94 2.21 -3.26
CA LYS A 30 -12.54 3.11 -4.23
C LYS A 30 -11.41 3.93 -4.82
N GLU A 31 -11.16 3.77 -6.12
CA GLU A 31 -10.01 4.34 -6.85
C GLU A 31 -9.97 5.88 -6.84
N GLY A 32 -10.84 6.56 -6.07
CA GLY A 32 -10.84 8.01 -5.84
C GLY A 32 -10.65 8.45 -4.39
N MET A 33 -10.38 7.55 -3.44
CA MET A 33 -10.18 7.93 -2.02
C MET A 33 -8.71 8.00 -1.58
N LEU A 34 -7.78 7.54 -2.42
CA LEU A 34 -6.36 7.64 -2.17
C LEU A 34 -5.86 8.99 -2.66
N LYS A 35 -5.37 9.82 -1.75
CA LYS A 35 -4.70 11.08 -2.05
C LYS A 35 -3.21 10.82 -2.16
N GLU A 36 -2.57 11.41 -3.16
CA GLU A 36 -1.12 11.43 -3.27
C GLU A 36 -0.57 12.50 -2.32
N VAL A 37 0.29 12.08 -1.39
CA VAL A 37 0.91 12.97 -0.41
C VAL A 37 2.41 12.78 -0.40
N LYS A 38 3.15 13.89 -0.33
CA LYS A 38 4.61 13.90 -0.22
C LYS A 38 5.04 14.00 1.24
N CYS A 39 5.83 13.04 1.70
CA CYS A 39 6.37 13.06 3.05
C CYS A 39 7.31 14.25 3.25
N LYS A 40 7.07 15.07 4.28
CA LYS A 40 7.93 16.21 4.63
C LYS A 40 9.33 15.82 5.16
N SER A 41 9.50 14.58 5.65
CA SER A 41 10.76 14.11 6.22
C SER A 41 11.68 13.45 5.18
N CYS A 42 11.20 12.43 4.47
CA CYS A 42 12.02 11.69 3.50
C CYS A 42 11.77 12.10 2.04
N GLY A 43 10.78 12.96 1.76
CA GLY A 43 10.44 13.40 0.41
C GLY A 43 9.74 12.35 -0.46
N LYS A 44 9.48 11.14 0.05
CA LYS A 44 8.77 10.08 -0.67
C LYS A 44 7.31 10.46 -0.89
N THR A 45 6.82 10.23 -2.09
CA THR A 45 5.41 10.36 -2.46
C THR A 45 4.69 9.04 -2.23
N PHE A 46 3.54 9.06 -1.55
CA PHE A 46 2.76 7.87 -1.24
C PHE A 46 1.25 8.14 -1.33
N LEU A 47 0.48 7.09 -1.61
CA LEU A 47 -0.97 7.13 -1.68
C LEU A 47 -1.56 6.79 -0.31
N THR A 48 -2.44 7.66 0.19
CA THR A 48 -3.08 7.50 1.49
C THR A 48 -4.50 8.03 1.46
N ASN A 49 -5.43 7.34 2.11
CA ASN A 49 -6.78 7.84 2.35
C ASN A 49 -6.88 8.67 3.65
N PHE A 50 -5.78 8.78 4.39
CA PHE A 50 -5.67 9.56 5.63
C PHE A 50 -4.97 10.90 5.37
N ASP A 51 -5.36 11.91 6.13
CA ASP A 51 -4.68 13.20 6.18
C ASP A 51 -3.40 13.08 7.03
N VAL A 52 -2.26 12.85 6.38
CA VAL A 52 -0.97 12.63 7.04
C VAL A 52 0.16 13.34 6.31
N GLU A 53 1.06 13.98 7.05
CA GLU A 53 2.20 14.73 6.49
C GLU A 53 3.47 13.90 6.36
N TYR A 54 3.49 12.72 6.98
CA TYR A 54 4.65 11.82 7.05
C TYR A 54 4.29 10.44 6.55
N CYS A 55 5.23 9.78 5.85
CA CYS A 55 5.06 8.41 5.41
C CYS A 55 5.04 7.44 6.61
N TYR A 56 4.60 6.21 6.37
CA TYR A 56 4.49 5.18 7.39
C TYR A 56 5.81 4.93 8.14
N ASP A 57 6.93 4.86 7.42
CA ASP A 57 8.26 4.65 8.02
C ASP A 57 8.68 5.80 8.94
N CYS A 58 8.58 7.05 8.47
CA CYS A 58 8.93 8.23 9.26
C CYS A 58 8.03 8.37 10.49
N ARG A 59 6.71 8.14 10.33
CA ARG A 59 5.76 8.17 11.43
C ARG A 59 6.05 7.09 12.48
N ARG A 60 6.49 5.91 12.05
CA ARG A 60 6.89 4.82 12.95
C ARG A 60 8.17 5.17 13.72
N ASN A 61 9.14 5.79 13.06
CA ASN A 61 10.38 6.22 13.70
C ASN A 61 10.12 7.28 14.80
N MET A 62 9.25 8.26 14.53
CA MET A 62 8.85 9.28 15.50
C MET A 62 8.17 8.70 16.76
N LYS A 63 7.35 7.66 16.61
CA LYS A 63 6.68 7.02 17.75
C LYS A 63 7.63 6.22 18.64
N ASN A 64 8.78 5.81 18.13
CA ASN A 64 9.76 5.02 18.88
C ASN A 64 10.70 5.90 19.71
N GLU A 65 10.87 7.18 19.38
CA GLU A 65 11.70 8.12 20.15
C GLU A 65 11.06 8.51 21.49
N ASN A 66 9.72 8.48 21.58
CA ASN A 66 8.96 8.77 22.80
C ASN A 66 8.71 7.56 23.72
N ARG A 67 9.50 6.48 23.60
CA ARG A 67 9.35 5.27 24.42
C ARG A 67 10.47 5.03 25.44
N HIS A 68 11.36 6.00 25.62
CA HIS A 68 12.27 6.05 26.77
C HIS A 68 11.77 7.12 27.74
N GLU A 69 10.98 6.69 28.72
CA GLU A 69 10.76 7.32 30.04
C GLU A 69 9.50 6.69 30.62
N ILE A 70 9.62 5.49 31.23
CA ILE A 70 9.21 5.16 32.61
C ILE A 70 9.96 3.88 33.03
#